data_AF-A0A961KXR9-F1
#
_entry.id   AF-A0A961KXR9-F1
#
_cell.length_a   1.000
_cell.length_b   1.000
_cell.length_c   1.000
_cell.angle_alpha   90.00
_cell.angle_beta   90.00
_cell.angle_gamma   90.00
#
_symmetry.space_group_name_H-M   'P 1'
#
loop_
_entity.id
_entity.type
_entity.pdbx_description
1 polymer ?
#
loop_
_entity_poly.entity_id
_entity_poly.type
_entity_poly.pdbx_seq_one_letter_code
_entity_poly.pdbx_strand_id
1 'polypeptide(L)'
;PGTGLTVFDTALGRVGIMVSGDAEVAAIARSLVTAGAEVLLVPGGARRLQEYWRQRIAAMARALEGRCAVAHAVAVGDADWLAAANRNVGAAAIYGPFEPGFPDDGIVAVGKLNVAGWVHGEVSLDALRRARSEAAVPGPAELAAQDGRLPAVETEALGGEAEPAPEEGR
;
A
#
# COMPACT_ATOMS: atom_id res chain seq x y z
N PRO A 1 7.46 15.26 -10.09
CA PRO A 1 8.00 14.75 -8.80
C PRO A 1 7.63 15.71 -7.66
N GLY A 2 7.23 15.18 -6.50
CA GLY A 2 6.94 15.98 -5.30
C GLY A 2 8.20 16.47 -4.58
N THR A 3 8.04 17.33 -3.57
CA THR A 3 9.16 17.91 -2.79
C THR A 3 9.53 17.11 -1.54
N GLY A 4 8.72 16.11 -1.14
CA GLY A 4 8.98 15.28 0.03
C GLY A 4 7.75 14.52 0.53
N LEU A 5 7.95 13.70 1.56
CA LEU A 5 6.89 12.98 2.28
C LEU A 5 6.57 13.69 3.60
N THR A 6 5.32 13.63 4.04
CA THR A 6 4.87 14.29 5.27
C THR A 6 3.89 13.41 6.03
N VAL A 7 4.05 13.36 7.34
CA VAL A 7 3.08 12.77 8.28
C VAL A 7 2.39 13.91 9.01
N PHE A 8 1.07 13.90 8.98
CA PHE A 8 0.22 14.90 9.61
C PHE A 8 -0.27 14.37 10.96
N ASP A 9 -0.11 15.15 12.03
CA ASP A 9 -0.69 14.83 13.33
C ASP A 9 -2.13 15.35 13.39
N THR A 10 -3.08 14.47 13.70
CA THR A 10 -4.51 14.78 13.65
C THR A 10 -5.25 14.10 14.80
N ALA A 11 -6.48 14.56 15.06
CA ALA A 11 -7.37 13.90 16.03
C ALA A 11 -7.74 12.46 15.63
N LEU A 12 -7.53 12.07 14.37
CA LEU A 12 -7.80 10.75 13.82
C LEU A 12 -6.54 9.86 13.80
N GLY A 13 -5.46 10.28 14.46
CA GLY A 13 -4.15 9.64 14.45
C GLY A 13 -3.18 10.32 13.47
N ARG A 14 -1.97 9.76 13.38
CA ARG A 14 -0.95 10.26 12.44
C ARG A 14 -1.19 9.73 11.03
N VAL A 15 -1.30 10.64 10.06
CA VAL A 15 -1.73 10.34 8.69
C VAL A 15 -0.62 10.60 7.69
N GLY A 16 -0.33 9.62 6.83
CA GLY A 16 0.47 9.78 5.61
C GLY A 16 -0.40 9.77 4.36
N ILE A 17 0.07 10.38 3.27
CA ILE A 17 -0.67 10.42 1.99
C ILE A 17 0.24 9.88 0.88
N MET A 18 -0.29 8.97 0.07
CA MET A 18 0.36 8.39 -1.10
C MET A 18 -0.56 8.54 -2.30
N VAL A 19 -0.19 9.34 -3.29
CA VAL A 19 -1.10 9.66 -4.39
C VAL A 19 -0.95 8.64 -5.52
N SER A 20 -2.05 7.96 -5.85
CA SER A 20 -2.14 7.03 -6.98
C SER A 20 -1.04 5.95 -6.94
N GLY A 21 -0.12 5.97 -7.91
CA GLY A 21 0.98 5.00 -8.05
C GLY A 21 2.01 5.03 -6.92
N ASP A 22 2.02 6.04 -6.04
CA ASP A 22 2.92 6.07 -4.87
C ASP A 22 2.76 4.82 -4.00
N ALA A 23 1.52 4.31 -3.88
CA ALA A 23 1.24 3.11 -3.10
C ALA A 23 1.94 1.87 -3.64
N GLU A 24 2.30 1.82 -4.93
CA GLU A 24 3.04 0.70 -5.53
C GLU A 24 4.51 0.66 -5.08
N VAL A 25 5.05 1.79 -4.61
CA VAL A 25 6.43 1.90 -4.14
C VAL A 25 6.49 1.66 -2.62
N ALA A 26 6.81 0.42 -2.22
CA ALA A 26 6.83 0.02 -0.81
C ALA A 26 7.70 0.93 0.09
N ALA A 27 8.80 1.46 -0.44
CA ALA A 27 9.70 2.35 0.28
C ALA A 27 9.04 3.67 0.72
N ILE A 28 8.05 4.18 -0.03
CA ILE A 28 7.30 5.39 0.33
C ILE A 28 6.45 5.12 1.57
N ALA A 29 5.65 4.06 1.53
CA ALA A 29 4.83 3.65 2.66
C ALA A 29 5.69 3.34 3.89
N ARG A 30 6.79 2.60 3.72
CA ARG A 30 7.75 2.30 4.79
C ARG A 30 8.27 3.59 5.44
N SER A 31 8.64 4.58 4.64
CA SER A 31 9.12 5.87 5.16
C SER A 31 8.07 6.59 5.99
N LEU A 32 6.81 6.65 5.53
CA LEU A 32 5.70 7.28 6.25
C LEU A 32 5.38 6.55 7.57
N VAL A 33 5.32 5.22 7.54
CA VAL A 33 5.00 4.40 8.72
C VAL A 33 6.14 4.44 9.75
N THR A 34 7.40 4.39 9.32
CA THR A 34 8.55 4.57 10.22
C THR A 34 8.57 5.96 10.86
N ALA A 35 8.10 6.98 10.13
CA ALA A 35 7.87 8.32 10.69
C ALA A 35 6.63 8.42 11.61
N GLY A 36 5.94 7.30 11.85
CA GLY A 36 4.85 7.17 12.81
C GLY A 36 3.45 7.26 12.22
N ALA A 37 3.28 7.23 10.90
CA ALA A 37 1.96 7.16 10.28
C ALA A 37 1.21 5.89 10.72
N GLU A 38 0.00 6.08 11.22
CA GLU A 38 -0.92 5.01 11.64
C GLU A 38 -1.98 4.74 10.57
N VAL A 39 -2.27 5.75 9.75
CA VAL A 39 -3.22 5.68 8.64
C VAL A 39 -2.53 6.20 7.38
N LEU A 40 -2.66 5.47 6.28
CA LEU A 40 -2.23 5.90 4.95
C LEU A 40 -3.45 6.19 4.08
N LEU A 41 -3.50 7.39 3.51
CA LEU A 41 -4.50 7.75 2.51
C LEU A 41 -3.94 7.50 1.12
N VAL A 42 -4.68 6.76 0.31
CA VAL A 42 -4.32 6.43 -1.08
C VAL A 42 -5.41 6.95 -2.02
N PRO A 43 -5.47 8.28 -2.27
CA PRO A 43 -6.34 8.84 -3.28
C PRO A 43 -5.80 8.54 -4.68
N GLY A 44 -6.66 8.14 -5.61
CA GLY A 44 -6.25 7.77 -6.95
C GLY A 44 -7.37 7.69 -7.98
N GLY A 45 -6.97 7.28 -9.17
CA GLY A 45 -7.83 7.04 -10.31
C GLY A 45 -7.16 6.03 -11.23
N ALA A 46 -7.97 5.24 -11.92
CA ALA A 46 -7.49 4.20 -12.82
C ALA A 46 -8.35 4.20 -14.07
N ARG A 47 -7.71 4.32 -15.24
CA ARG A 47 -8.40 4.35 -16.54
C ARG A 47 -8.79 2.95 -16.99
N ARG A 48 -8.07 1.95 -16.50
CA ARG A 48 -8.25 0.53 -16.80
C ARG A 48 -8.29 -0.30 -15.53
N LEU A 49 -9.00 -1.42 -15.60
CA LEU A 49 -9.15 -2.32 -14.45
C LEU A 49 -7.80 -2.88 -13.96
N GLN A 50 -6.84 -3.07 -14.86
CA GLN A 50 -5.47 -3.48 -14.50
C GLN A 50 -4.77 -2.46 -13.59
N GLU A 51 -4.93 -1.16 -13.87
CA GLU A 51 -4.35 -0.09 -13.05
C GLU A 51 -5.01 -0.05 -11.66
N TYR A 52 -6.34 -0.21 -11.62
CA TYR A 52 -7.08 -0.32 -10.36
C TYR A 52 -6.60 -1.50 -9.51
N TRP A 53 -6.45 -2.69 -10.11
CA TRP A 53 -6.02 -3.87 -9.35
C TRP A 53 -4.59 -3.72 -8.83
N ARG A 54 -3.68 -3.09 -9.58
CA ARG A 54 -2.34 -2.78 -9.09
C ARG A 54 -2.38 -1.87 -7.87
N GLN A 55 -3.13 -0.76 -7.96
CA GLN A 55 -3.28 0.19 -6.83
C GLN A 55 -3.94 -0.49 -5.61
N ARG A 56 -5.00 -1.28 -5.83
CA ARG A 56 -5.70 -2.02 -4.78
C ARG A 56 -4.79 -3.02 -4.07
N ILE A 57 -4.11 -3.87 -4.82
CA ILE A 57 -3.21 -4.90 -4.26
C ILE A 57 -2.08 -4.22 -3.50
N ALA A 58 -1.50 -3.16 -4.08
CA ALA A 58 -0.47 -2.39 -3.41
C ALA A 58 -0.98 -1.78 -2.09
N ALA A 59 -2.15 -1.13 -2.09
CA ALA A 59 -2.75 -0.57 -0.88
C ALA A 59 -2.99 -1.62 0.22
N MET A 60 -3.47 -2.81 -0.14
CA MET A 60 -3.61 -3.93 0.79
C MET A 60 -2.25 -4.40 1.32
N ALA A 61 -1.24 -4.51 0.45
CA ALA A 61 0.11 -4.86 0.84
C ALA A 61 0.71 -3.83 1.80
N ARG A 62 0.43 -2.52 1.63
CA ARG A 62 0.89 -1.48 2.54
C ARG A 62 0.23 -1.57 3.92
N ALA A 63 -1.03 -2.01 4.01
CA ALA A 63 -1.70 -2.26 5.28
C ALA A 63 -1.02 -3.42 6.04
N LEU A 64 -0.70 -4.50 5.33
CA LEU A 64 0.04 -5.66 5.84
C LEU A 64 1.46 -5.27 6.29
N GLU A 65 2.28 -4.74 5.38
CA GLU A 65 3.70 -4.43 5.62
C GLU A 65 3.88 -3.32 6.66
N GLY A 66 3.04 -2.28 6.60
CA GLY A 66 3.09 -1.14 7.50
C GLY A 66 2.38 -1.36 8.83
N ARG A 67 1.60 -2.45 8.95
CA ARG A 67 0.72 -2.73 10.10
C ARG A 67 -0.09 -1.49 10.49
N CYS A 68 -0.71 -0.92 9.47
CA CYS A 68 -1.40 0.36 9.51
C CYS A 68 -2.74 0.24 8.80
N ALA A 69 -3.63 1.20 9.00
CA ALA A 69 -4.85 1.25 8.20
C ALA A 69 -4.58 1.98 6.87
N VAL A 70 -5.22 1.53 5.80
CA VAL A 70 -5.10 2.15 4.48
C VAL A 70 -6.48 2.49 3.94
N ALA A 71 -6.74 3.77 3.69
CA ALA A 71 -7.95 4.24 3.03
C ALA A 71 -7.66 4.48 1.54
N HIS A 72 -8.13 3.56 0.70
CA HIS A 72 -7.97 3.62 -0.75
C HIS A 72 -9.20 4.25 -1.40
N ALA A 73 -9.07 5.52 -1.77
CA ALA A 73 -10.13 6.30 -2.39
C ALA A 73 -9.88 6.40 -3.89
N VAL A 74 -10.75 5.81 -4.71
CA VAL A 74 -10.61 5.84 -6.17
C VAL A 74 -11.79 6.52 -6.83
N ALA A 75 -11.52 7.37 -7.81
CA ALA A 75 -12.54 7.91 -8.68
C ALA A 75 -13.18 6.80 -9.54
N VAL A 76 -14.46 6.96 -9.89
CA VAL A 76 -15.19 6.07 -10.79
C VAL A 76 -16.11 6.87 -11.71
N GLY A 77 -16.36 6.34 -12.90
CA GLY A 77 -17.23 6.95 -13.90
C GLY A 77 -16.49 7.80 -14.92
N ASP A 78 -17.27 8.32 -15.87
CA ASP A 78 -16.77 9.18 -16.95
C ASP A 78 -16.89 10.65 -16.55
N ALA A 79 -15.88 11.43 -16.95
CA ALA A 79 -15.73 12.84 -16.68
C ALA A 79 -15.16 13.53 -17.94
N ASP A 80 -15.94 13.56 -19.02
CA ASP A 80 -15.51 14.09 -20.32
C ASP A 80 -14.98 15.53 -20.27
N TRP A 81 -15.38 16.29 -19.26
CA TRP A 81 -14.90 17.64 -18.96
C TRP A 81 -13.46 17.69 -18.43
N LEU A 82 -12.87 16.55 -18.05
CA LEU A 82 -11.52 16.45 -17.47
C LEU A 82 -10.60 15.58 -18.34
N ALA A 83 -9.91 16.20 -19.30
CA ALA A 83 -9.09 15.50 -20.30
C ALA A 83 -8.08 14.47 -19.72
N ALA A 84 -7.47 14.76 -18.57
CA ALA A 84 -6.45 13.90 -17.97
C ALA A 84 -7.02 12.65 -17.27
N ALA A 85 -8.25 12.73 -16.76
CA ALA A 85 -8.89 11.68 -15.97
C ALA A 85 -10.36 11.50 -16.39
N ASN A 86 -10.59 11.51 -17.71
CA ASN A 86 -11.92 11.50 -18.30
C ASN A 86 -12.69 10.19 -18.12
N ARG A 87 -12.01 9.14 -17.67
CA ARG A 87 -12.62 7.85 -17.37
C ARG A 87 -11.89 7.20 -16.22
N ASN A 88 -12.64 6.78 -15.22
CA ASN A 88 -12.10 6.06 -14.07
C ASN A 88 -12.93 4.80 -13.76
N VAL A 89 -12.24 3.75 -13.35
CA VAL A 89 -12.81 2.47 -12.94
C VAL A 89 -12.20 2.04 -11.60
N GLY A 90 -12.98 1.32 -10.80
CA GLY A 90 -12.50 0.82 -9.52
C GLY A 90 -13.57 0.75 -8.44
N ALA A 91 -13.13 0.50 -7.21
CA ALA A 91 -13.95 0.59 -6.01
C ALA A 91 -13.10 1.10 -4.85
N ALA A 92 -13.63 2.06 -4.10
CA ALA A 92 -13.00 2.52 -2.87
C ALA A 92 -13.02 1.41 -1.82
N ALA A 93 -12.05 1.42 -0.91
CA ALA A 93 -11.93 0.43 0.15
C ALA A 93 -11.12 0.94 1.33
N ILE A 94 -11.30 0.29 2.48
CA ILE A 94 -10.51 0.48 3.69
C ILE A 94 -9.89 -0.87 4.02
N TYR A 95 -8.58 -0.89 4.23
CA TYR A 95 -7.82 -2.08 4.58
C TYR A 95 -7.21 -1.93 5.97
N GLY A 96 -7.19 -3.04 6.70
CA GLY A 96 -6.53 -3.17 7.99
C GLY A 96 -5.38 -4.18 7.92
N PRO A 97 -4.54 -4.23 8.97
CA PRO A 97 -3.55 -5.29 9.12
C PRO A 97 -4.20 -6.63 9.47
N PHE A 98 -3.45 -7.71 9.33
CA PHE A 98 -3.87 -9.08 9.68
C PHE A 98 -3.56 -9.36 11.16
N GLU A 99 -4.19 -8.61 12.06
CA GLU A 99 -3.90 -8.58 13.49
C GLU A 99 -5.21 -8.65 14.31
N PRO A 100 -5.17 -9.05 15.59
CA PRO A 100 -6.36 -9.11 16.42
C PRO A 100 -7.13 -7.78 16.46
N GLY A 101 -8.44 -7.85 16.19
CA GLY A 101 -9.31 -6.67 16.10
C GLY A 101 -9.54 -6.15 14.68
N PHE A 102 -8.99 -6.81 13.66
CA PHE A 102 -9.27 -6.56 12.25
C PHE A 102 -9.92 -7.78 11.57
N PRO A 103 -10.61 -7.60 10.43
CA PRO A 103 -11.17 -8.71 9.66
C PRO A 103 -10.10 -9.69 9.20
N ASP A 104 -10.45 -10.99 9.15
CA ASP A 104 -9.52 -12.06 8.74
C ASP A 104 -8.99 -11.90 7.30
N ASP A 105 -9.75 -11.22 6.43
CA ASP A 105 -9.36 -10.92 5.05
C ASP A 105 -8.67 -9.56 4.88
N GLY A 106 -8.51 -8.80 5.97
CA GLY A 106 -7.93 -7.46 5.98
C GLY A 106 -8.78 -6.38 5.32
N ILE A 107 -10.02 -6.67 4.89
CA ILE A 107 -10.92 -5.71 4.23
C ILE A 107 -11.93 -5.19 5.24
N VAL A 108 -11.70 -3.98 5.75
CA VAL A 108 -12.62 -3.32 6.69
C VAL A 108 -13.90 -2.88 5.98
N ALA A 109 -13.77 -2.34 4.77
CA ALA A 109 -14.90 -1.96 3.94
C ALA A 109 -14.51 -1.92 2.46
N VAL A 110 -15.46 -2.21 1.56
CA VAL A 110 -15.24 -2.12 0.11
C VAL A 110 -16.52 -1.72 -0.62
N GLY A 111 -16.40 -0.81 -1.57
CA GLY A 111 -17.49 -0.41 -2.46
C GLY A 111 -17.75 -1.41 -3.58
N LYS A 112 -18.81 -1.17 -4.35
CA LYS A 112 -19.08 -1.95 -5.56
C LYS A 112 -18.26 -1.42 -6.73
N LEU A 113 -17.72 -2.31 -7.56
CA LEU A 113 -16.93 -1.95 -8.74
C LEU A 113 -17.72 -1.04 -9.67
N ASN A 114 -17.15 0.13 -10.00
CA ASN A 114 -17.71 1.17 -10.86
C ASN A 114 -19.04 1.77 -10.38
N VAL A 115 -19.35 1.68 -9.08
CA VAL A 115 -20.52 2.31 -8.50
C VAL A 115 -20.07 3.48 -7.63
N ALA A 116 -20.51 4.69 -7.98
CA ALA A 116 -20.26 5.88 -7.18
C ALA A 116 -20.97 5.77 -5.83
N GLY A 117 -20.28 6.14 -4.75
CA GLY A 117 -20.84 6.11 -3.41
C GLY A 117 -19.79 6.24 -2.32
N TRP A 118 -20.28 6.33 -1.09
CA TRP A 118 -19.45 6.37 0.10
C TRP A 118 -19.06 4.95 0.52
N VAL A 119 -17.80 4.78 0.90
CA VAL A 119 -17.31 3.59 1.59
C VAL A 119 -16.81 4.04 2.95
N HIS A 120 -17.35 3.44 3.99
CA HIS A 120 -17.05 3.79 5.38
C HIS A 120 -16.87 2.52 6.19
N GLY A 121 -16.04 2.61 7.22
CA GLY A 121 -15.71 1.52 8.13
C GLY A 121 -14.99 2.07 9.35
N GLU A 122 -15.04 1.33 10.44
CA GLU A 122 -14.40 1.71 11.70
C GLU A 122 -13.03 1.05 11.85
N VAL A 123 -12.05 1.83 12.29
CA VAL A 123 -10.69 1.38 12.54
C VAL A 123 -10.29 1.83 13.93
N SER A 124 -9.88 0.90 14.78
CA SER A 124 -9.37 1.21 16.12
C SER A 124 -7.87 1.54 16.06
N LEU A 125 -7.51 2.78 16.39
CA LEU A 125 -6.11 3.17 16.53
C LEU A 125 -5.41 2.41 17.66
N ASP A 126 -6.14 2.09 18.74
CA ASP A 126 -5.58 1.33 19.84
C ASP A 126 -5.30 -0.13 19.45
N ALA A 127 -6.13 -0.72 18.57
CA ALA A 127 -5.80 -2.01 17.96
C ALA A 127 -4.53 -1.92 17.09
N LEU A 128 -4.39 -0.88 16.27
CA LEU A 128 -3.16 -0.66 15.48
C LEU A 128 -1.92 -0.51 16.37
N ARG A 129 -2.03 0.26 17.46
CA ARG A 129 -0.93 0.49 18.41
C ARG A 129 -0.54 -0.79 19.13
N ARG A 130 -1.52 -1.58 19.59
CA ARG A 130 -1.28 -2.89 20.22
C ARG A 130 -0.64 -3.87 19.26
N ALA A 131 -1.18 -4.01 18.04
CA ALA A 131 -0.58 -4.82 17.00
C ALA A 131 0.91 -4.47 16.85
N ARG A 132 1.22 -3.17 16.74
CA ARG A 132 2.61 -2.71 16.61
C ARG A 132 3.52 -3.05 17.78
N SER A 133 3.03 -3.07 19.02
CA SER A 133 3.82 -3.35 20.23
C SER A 133 3.92 -4.83 20.61
N GLU A 134 2.92 -5.65 20.28
CA GLU A 134 2.79 -7.03 20.78
C GLU A 134 3.27 -8.10 19.78
N ALA A 135 3.67 -7.71 18.57
CA ALA A 135 3.90 -8.67 17.49
C ALA A 135 5.18 -9.50 17.66
N ALA A 136 5.05 -10.80 17.33
CA ALA A 136 6.17 -11.73 17.16
C ALA A 136 6.94 -11.52 15.83
N VAL A 137 6.38 -10.72 14.91
CA VAL A 137 6.96 -10.37 13.61
C VAL A 137 7.51 -8.94 13.67
N PRO A 138 8.68 -8.68 13.06
CA PRO A 138 9.33 -7.37 13.14
C PRO A 138 8.40 -6.21 12.76
N GLY A 139 8.34 -5.18 13.60
CA GLY A 139 7.60 -3.96 13.33
C GLY A 139 8.25 -3.04 12.32
N PRO A 140 7.59 -1.93 11.93
CA PRO A 140 8.10 -1.01 10.92
C PRO A 140 9.52 -0.49 11.21
N ALA A 141 9.82 -0.18 12.47
CA ALA A 141 11.15 0.24 12.90
C ALA A 141 12.20 -0.88 12.78
N GLU A 142 11.83 -2.12 13.11
CA GLU A 142 12.71 -3.28 13.01
C GLU A 142 12.93 -3.71 11.56
N LEU A 143 11.92 -3.54 10.69
CA LEU A 143 12.01 -3.77 9.26
C LEU A 143 12.93 -2.73 8.60
N ALA A 144 12.83 -1.45 8.99
CA ALA A 144 13.77 -0.41 8.55
C ALA A 144 15.21 -0.71 8.97
N ALA A 145 15.42 -1.29 10.16
CA ALA A 145 16.74 -1.73 10.61
C ALA A 145 17.29 -2.95 9.85
N GLN A 146 16.46 -3.65 9.07
CA GLN A 146 16.83 -4.82 8.28
C GLN A 146 17.22 -4.52 6.83
N ASP A 147 16.98 -3.30 6.31
CA ASP A 147 17.28 -2.93 4.92
C ASP A 147 18.76 -3.12 4.53
N GLY A 148 19.68 -3.21 5.50
CA GLY A 148 21.10 -3.53 5.29
C GLY A 148 21.55 -4.91 5.80
N ARG A 149 20.62 -5.76 6.27
CA ARG A 149 20.90 -7.07 6.89
C ARG A 149 20.38 -8.26 6.08
N LEU A 150 19.74 -8.00 4.94
CA LEU A 150 19.31 -9.08 4.05
C LEU A 150 20.53 -9.80 3.46
N PRO A 151 20.51 -11.14 3.39
CA PRO A 151 21.58 -11.89 2.73
C PRO A 151 21.60 -11.54 1.24
N ALA A 152 22.75 -11.80 0.60
CA ALA A 152 22.85 -11.71 -0.85
C ALA A 152 21.82 -12.65 -1.50
N VAL A 153 21.18 -12.18 -2.58
CA VAL A 153 20.25 -13.00 -3.36
C VAL A 153 21.07 -13.86 -4.31
N GLU A 154 21.00 -15.17 -4.13
CA GLU A 154 21.58 -16.14 -5.07
C GLU A 154 20.52 -16.53 -6.12
N THR A 155 20.94 -16.64 -7.38
CA THR A 155 20.07 -17.07 -8.48
C THR A 155 20.55 -18.42 -8.97
N GLU A 156 19.72 -19.44 -8.78
CA GLU A 156 19.98 -20.79 -9.30
C GLU A 156 18.92 -21.17 -10.33
N ALA A 157 19.36 -21.74 -11.45
CA ALA A 157 18.47 -22.25 -12.47
C ALA A 157 17.89 -23.60 -12.02
N LEU A 158 16.56 -23.68 -11.88
CA LEU A 158 15.87 -24.92 -11.62
C LEU A 158 15.58 -25.63 -12.96
N GLY A 159 16.38 -26.65 -13.30
CA GLY A 159 16.07 -27.62 -14.37
C GLY A 159 16.70 -27.39 -15.75
N GLY A 160 17.88 -26.77 -15.86
CA GLY A 160 18.64 -26.70 -17.13
C GLY A 160 20.13 -26.44 -16.91
N GLU A 161 20.98 -26.96 -17.82
CA GLU A 161 22.41 -26.64 -17.86
C GLU A 161 22.60 -25.13 -17.98
N ALA A 162 23.45 -24.55 -17.12
CA ALA A 162 23.74 -23.13 -17.14
C ALA A 162 24.22 -22.70 -18.53
N GLU A 163 23.50 -21.78 -19.16
CA GLU A 163 23.92 -21.19 -20.44
C GLU A 163 25.25 -20.46 -20.20
N PRO A 164 26.33 -20.76 -20.95
CA PRO A 164 27.62 -20.12 -20.72
C PRO A 164 27.49 -18.61 -20.98
N ALA A 165 28.05 -17.82 -20.07
CA ALA A 165 28.08 -16.37 -20.17
C ALA A 165 28.63 -15.94 -21.54
N PRO A 166 28.08 -14.87 -22.16
CA PRO A 166 28.56 -14.43 -23.47
C PRO A 166 30.02 -13.97 -23.35
N GLU A 167 30.91 -14.56 -24.15
CA GLU A 167 32.27 -14.06 -24.31
C GLU A 167 32.20 -12.62 -24.86
N GLU A 168 32.68 -11.66 -24.07
CA GLU A 168 32.95 -10.31 -24.56
C GLU A 168 34.02 -10.40 -25.66
N GLY A 169 33.55 -10.31 -26.91
CA GLY A 169 34.40 -10.29 -28.10
C GLY A 169 35.35 -9.08 -28.09
N ARG A 170 36.62 -9.38 -28.37
CA ARG A 170 37.73 -8.43 -28.62
C ARG A 170 37.48 -7.47 -29.76
#